data_AF-A0A822CWQ1-F1
#
_entry.id   AF-A0A822CWQ1-F1
#
_cell.length_a   1.000
_cell.length_b   1.000
_cell.length_c   1.000
_cell.angle_alpha   90.00
_cell.angle_beta   90.00
_cell.angle_gamma   90.00
#
_symmetry.space_group_name_H-M   'P 1'
#
loop_
_entity.id
_entity.type
_entity.pdbx_description
1 polymer ?
#
loop_
_entity_poly.entity_id
_entity_poly.type
_entity_poly.pdbx_seq_one_letter_code
_entity_poly.pdbx_strand_id
1 'polypeptide(L)' 'MVKAKSQFKRRSTANNVEIIIPVPSDADSGRFKATTGSVKYVPEKNAMVWSIKSFPGGKEFLMRS' A
#
# COMPACT_ATOMS: atom_id res chain seq x y z
N MET A 1 -7.51 -4.99 -7.25
CA MET A 1 -6.16 -4.46 -7.61
C MET A 1 -6.08 -3.03 -7.12
N VAL A 2 -5.11 -2.70 -6.26
CA VAL A 2 -4.92 -1.35 -5.72
C VAL A 2 -3.70 -0.71 -6.36
N LYS A 3 -3.84 0.52 -6.82
CA LYS A 3 -2.80 1.27 -7.54
C LYS A 3 -2.48 2.55 -6.77
N ALA A 4 -1.23 2.69 -6.35
CA ALA A 4 -0.71 3.87 -5.70
C ALA A 4 0.19 4.62 -6.67
N LYS A 5 -0.13 5.89 -6.98
CA LYS A 5 0.65 6.73 -7.88
C LYS A 5 1.16 7.96 -7.13
N SER A 6 2.46 8.20 -7.15
CA SER A 6 3.05 9.40 -6.58
C SER A 6 2.90 10.58 -7.54
N GLN A 7 2.09 11.58 -7.15
CA GLN A 7 1.85 12.81 -7.94
C GLN A 7 2.75 13.99 -7.54
N PHE A 8 3.87 13.71 -6.89
CA PHE A 8 4.87 14.73 -6.53
C PHE A 8 6.06 14.73 -7.49
N LYS A 9 6.88 15.79 -7.43
CA LYS A 9 8.08 15.97 -8.29
C LYS A 9 8.98 14.73 -8.20
N ARG A 10 9.57 14.31 -9.32
CA ARG A 10 10.45 13.11 -9.39
C ARG A 10 11.65 13.16 -8.44
N ARG A 11 12.17 14.37 -8.17
CA ARG A 11 13.26 14.63 -7.20
C ARG A 11 12.83 14.52 -5.73
N SER A 12 11.53 14.41 -5.47
CA SER A 12 10.97 14.26 -4.14
C SER A 12 10.63 12.78 -3.91
N THR A 13 10.91 12.30 -2.71
CA THR A 13 10.65 10.92 -2.30
C THR A 13 9.88 10.96 -1.00
N ALA A 14 8.70 10.34 -0.96
CA ALA A 14 7.97 10.15 0.27
C ALA A 14 8.56 8.95 1.00
N ASN A 15 8.98 9.15 2.25
CA ASN A 15 9.54 8.11 3.08
C ASN A 15 8.50 7.63 4.08
N ASN A 16 8.56 6.34 4.43
CA ASN A 16 7.69 5.73 5.43
C ASN A 16 6.19 5.94 5.14
N VAL A 17 5.80 5.69 3.89
CA VAL A 17 4.42 5.84 3.44
C VAL A 17 3.60 4.64 3.91
N GLU A 18 2.48 4.91 4.58
CA GLU A 18 1.53 3.89 4.99
C GLU A 18 0.20 4.13 4.30
N ILE A 19 -0.24 3.16 3.51
CA ILE A 19 -1.50 3.20 2.79
C ILE A 19 -2.47 2.29 3.54
N ILE A 20 -3.45 2.90 4.19
CA ILE A 20 -4.48 2.18 4.94
C ILE A 20 -5.67 1.96 4.02
N ILE A 21 -5.97 0.69 3.77
CA ILE A 21 -7.05 0.28 2.88
C ILE A 21 -8.09 -0.41 3.76
N PRO A 22 -9.26 0.22 4.00
CA PRO A 22 -10.33 -0.42 4.75
C PRO A 22 -10.82 -1.64 3.96
N VAL A 23 -10.97 -2.75 4.66
CA VAL A 23 -11.48 -3.99 4.10
C VAL A 23 -12.63 -4.49 4.96
N PRO A 24 -13.62 -5.16 4.35
CA PRO A 24 -14.71 -5.71 5.14
C PRO A 24 -14.20 -6.86 6.02
N SER A 25 -14.91 -7.17 7.10
CA SER A 25 -14.51 -8.18 8.10
C SER A 25 -14.48 -9.61 7.55
N ASP A 26 -15.11 -9.84 6.40
CA ASP A 26 -15.10 -11.08 5.62
C ASP A 26 -13.99 -11.10 4.56
N ALA A 27 -13.15 -10.04 4.47
CA ALA A 27 -12.05 -10.00 3.53
C ALA A 27 -11.08 -11.12 3.85
N ASP A 28 -11.03 -12.09 2.94
CA ASP A 28 -10.15 -13.23 3.02
C ASP A 28 -8.71 -12.75 3.26
N SER A 29 -7.98 -13.45 4.13
CA SER A 29 -6.54 -13.23 4.34
C SER A 29 -5.71 -13.69 3.12
N GLY A 30 -6.32 -13.61 1.93
CA GLY A 30 -5.72 -13.93 0.65
C GLY A 30 -4.45 -13.14 0.49
N ARG A 31 -3.43 -13.76 -0.12
CA ARG A 31 -2.05 -13.25 -0.19
C ARG A 31 -1.97 -11.92 -0.94
N PHE A 32 -2.25 -10.79 -0.27
CA PHE A 32 -2.01 -9.46 -0.81
C PHE A 32 -0.52 -9.29 -1.06
N LYS A 33 -0.14 -9.33 -2.33
CA LYS A 33 1.22 -9.11 -2.79
C LYS A 33 1.31 -7.71 -3.36
N ALA A 34 2.03 -6.86 -2.65
CA ALA A 34 2.49 -5.59 -3.20
C ALA A 34 3.76 -5.80 -4.03
N THR A 35 3.88 -5.03 -5.12
CA THR A 35 5.09 -5.00 -5.95
C THR A 35 6.27 -4.33 -5.20
N THR A 36 5.97 -3.54 -4.18
CA THR A 36 6.95 -2.81 -3.37
C THR A 36 6.40 -2.60 -1.97
N GLY A 37 7.23 -2.75 -0.94
CA GLY A 37 6.81 -2.64 0.45
C GLY A 37 6.18 -3.92 1.00
N SER A 38 5.58 -3.81 2.18
CA SER A 38 4.99 -4.93 2.90
C SER A 38 3.52 -4.64 3.18
N VAL A 39 2.65 -5.63 2.98
CA VAL A 39 1.22 -5.52 3.31
C VAL A 39 0.97 -6.33 4.57
N LYS A 40 0.35 -5.70 5.57
CA LYS A 40 -0.05 -6.34 6.81
C LYS A 40 -1.55 -6.14 6.99
N TYR A 41 -2.27 -7.24 7.22
CA TYR A 41 -3.66 -7.17 7.61
C TYR A 41 -3.78 -6.81 9.10
N VAL A 42 -4.60 -5.81 9.41
CA VAL A 42 -4.87 -5.31 10.77
C VAL A 42 -6.36 -5.49 11.06
N PRO A 43 -6.77 -6.66 11.60
CA PRO A 43 -8.18 -6.96 11.85
C PRO A 43 -8.80 -6.01 12.89
N GLU A 44 -8.02 -5.52 13.85
CA GLU A 44 -8.47 -4.54 14.86
C GLU A 44 -9.06 -3.27 14.25
N LYS A 45 -8.60 -2.89 13.04
CA LYS A 45 -9.07 -1.71 12.31
C LYS A 45 -9.89 -2.08 11.08
N ASN A 46 -10.18 -3.36 10.87
CA ASN A 46 -10.76 -3.89 9.63
C ASN A 46 -10.07 -3.27 8.39
N ALA A 47 -8.73 -3.26 8.40
CA ALA A 47 -7.96 -2.56 7.38
C ALA A 47 -6.66 -3.29 7.06
N MET A 48 -6.22 -3.19 5.81
CA MET A 48 -4.89 -3.57 5.39
C MET A 48 -3.98 -2.35 5.40
N VAL A 49 -2.84 -2.48 6.04
CA VAL A 49 -1.80 -1.47 6.07
C VAL A 49 -0.72 -1.89 5.09
N TRP A 50 -0.56 -1.12 4.04
CA TRP A 50 0.53 -1.29 3.09
C TRP A 50 1.62 -0.26 3.37
N SER A 51 2.75 -0.74 3.88
CA SER A 51 3.90 0.08 4.27
C SER A 51 4.97 0.08 3.17
N ILE A 52 5.32 1.27 2.70
CA ILE A 52 6.32 1.52 1.66
C ILE A 52 7.43 2.40 2.24
N LYS A 53 8.64 1.85 2.37
CA LYS A 53 9.79 2.58 2.93
C LYS A 53 10.16 3.82 2.12
N SER A 54 10.15 3.71 0.80
CA SER A 54 10.53 4.79 -0.11
C SER A 54 9.64 4.79 -1.33
N PHE A 55 8.91 5.88 -1.50
CA PHE A 55 8.05 6.11 -2.65
C PHE A 55 8.57 7.33 -3.43
N PRO A 56 9.41 7.12 -4.46
CA PRO A 56 9.90 8.20 -5.30
C PRO A 56 8.77 8.81 -6.14
N GLY A 57 8.88 10.11 -6.44
CA GLY A 57 7.88 10.86 -7.19
C GLY A 57 7.78 10.44 -8.64
N GLY A 58 6.57 10.45 -9.20
CA GLY A 58 6.31 10.03 -10.57
C GLY A 58 6.46 8.52 -10.81
N LYS A 59 6.49 7.70 -9.76
CA LYS A 59 6.39 6.24 -9.83
C LYS A 59 4.98 5.78 -9.50
N GLU A 60 4.71 4.54 -9.87
CA GLU A 60 3.47 3.85 -9.59
C GLU A 60 3.80 2.47 -9.00
N PHE A 61 3.07 2.13 -7.95
CA PHE A 61 3.14 0.82 -7.31
C PHE A 61 1.77 0.16 -7.33
N LEU A 62 1.79 -1.16 -7.49
CA LEU A 62 0.61 -1.99 -7.62
C LEU A 62 0.59 -3.01 -6.48
N MET A 63 -0.59 -3.22 -5.93
CA MET A 63 -0.90 -4.28 -4.98
C MET A 63 -2.00 -5.17 -5.57
N ARG A 64 -1.73 -6.47 -5.60
CA ARG A 64 -2.66 -7.50 -6.10
C ARG A 64 -3.10 -8.38 -4.93
N SER A 65 -4.39 -8.69 -4.88
CA SER A 65 -5.02 -9.67 -4.00
C SER A 65 -4.85 -11.08 -4.55
#